data_AF-A0A2E1FNI2-F1
#
_entry.id   AF-A0A2E1FNI2-F1
#
_cell.length_a   1.000
_cell.length_b   1.000
_cell.length_c   1.000
_cell.angle_alpha   90.00
_cell.angle_beta   90.00
_cell.angle_gamma   90.00
#
_symmetry.space_group_name_H-M   'P 1'
#
loop_
_entity.id
_entity.type
_entity.pdbx_description
1 polymer ?
#
loop_
_entity_poly.entity_id
_entity_poly.type
_entity_poly.pdbx_seq_one_letter_code
_entity_poly.pdbx_strand_id
1 'polypeptide(L)'
;MTRTFNFLLAAICCSSILFGSQATAQYTLTVESSTPAVAAGTTYRFYVDMTDATDRFSAIFGNDQSPLSINTPEGAFNSSFNASWSASGINPAFLGFFPEMADDTYATVGLDSPAVAPAADPSLVEDASQPITPFFLTNGATSLLSNTLTGASYYVLNTASNGLPDADLRVLVLQVTTTGSISGTLNYQVFPLGVGADQVQISMDFDGAGTFGGDVAGPACGCTDATACNYDDTATYDDGSCAVNDECGVCGGSGIPEGDCDCDGNVLDECGTCGGSGIPEGDCDCDGNVLDECGTCGGSGIPEGDCDCDGNVLDECGTCGGSGIPEGDCDCDGNVLDECGTCGGSGIPEGDCDCDGNVLDECGTCGGSGIPEGDCDCDGNVLDECGVCGGSGIPEG
;
A
#
# COMPACT_ATOMS: atom_id res chain seq x y z
N MET A 1 60.16 -66.69 16.72
CA MET A 1 59.50 -67.21 15.50
C MET A 1 58.05 -66.79 15.58
N THR A 2 57.58 -65.86 14.74
CA THR A 2 56.74 -66.16 13.56
C THR A 2 55.58 -67.12 13.92
N ARG A 3 54.30 -66.85 13.68
CA ARG A 3 53.65 -66.06 12.62
C ARG A 3 52.14 -66.00 12.89
N THR A 4 51.52 -64.94 12.40
CA THR A 4 50.10 -64.68 12.17
C THR A 4 49.32 -65.85 11.54
N PHE A 5 48.06 -66.05 11.94
CA PHE A 5 47.00 -66.58 11.07
C PHE A 5 45.62 -65.99 11.43
N ASN A 6 45.00 -65.39 10.41
CA ASN A 6 43.67 -64.78 10.39
C ASN A 6 42.53 -65.79 10.64
N PHE A 7 41.46 -65.32 11.29
CA PHE A 7 40.10 -65.73 10.96
C PHE A 7 39.16 -64.51 10.99
N LEU A 8 38.68 -64.12 9.81
CA LEU A 8 37.45 -63.34 9.64
C LEU A 8 36.27 -64.16 10.15
N LEU A 9 35.33 -63.56 10.90
CA LEU A 9 33.89 -63.76 10.66
C LEU A 9 33.01 -62.72 11.39
N ALA A 10 32.23 -62.02 10.57
CA ALA A 10 30.86 -61.55 10.77
C ALA A 10 30.54 -60.61 11.96
N ALA A 11 30.51 -59.30 11.65
CA ALA A 11 29.73 -58.32 12.38
C ALA A 11 28.24 -58.65 12.24
N ILE A 12 27.62 -59.05 13.36
CA ILE A 12 26.18 -59.18 13.50
C ILE A 12 25.63 -57.77 13.66
N CYS A 13 25.05 -57.23 12.59
CA CYS A 13 24.29 -56.00 12.62
C CYS A 13 23.04 -56.20 11.76
N CYS A 14 21.96 -56.73 12.33
CA CYS A 14 20.58 -56.42 11.95
C CYS A 14 19.60 -57.24 12.80
N SER A 15 18.98 -56.62 13.80
CA SER A 15 17.70 -57.09 14.37
C SER A 15 17.09 -55.95 15.17
N SER A 16 16.64 -54.94 14.44
CA SER A 16 15.54 -54.07 14.87
C SER A 16 14.45 -54.26 13.83
N ILE A 17 13.48 -55.09 14.22
CA ILE A 17 12.19 -55.23 13.58
C ILE A 17 11.52 -53.85 13.69
N LEU A 18 11.53 -53.09 12.61
CA LEU A 18 10.66 -51.95 12.39
C LEU A 18 9.59 -52.41 11.40
N PHE A 19 8.42 -52.76 11.93
CA PHE A 19 7.20 -52.84 11.14
C PHE A 19 6.73 -51.40 10.88
N GLY A 20 6.57 -51.07 9.60
CA GLY A 20 5.87 -49.88 9.14
C GLY A 20 6.79 -48.70 8.80
N SER A 21 6.60 -48.18 7.60
CA SER A 21 7.28 -47.02 6.98
C SER A 21 8.63 -47.34 6.33
N GLN A 22 8.60 -47.46 5.00
CA GLN A 22 9.58 -46.94 4.02
C GLN A 22 9.53 -47.77 2.73
N ALA A 23 8.52 -47.50 1.89
CA ALA A 23 8.57 -47.78 0.45
C ALA A 23 8.59 -46.48 -0.37
N THR A 24 8.75 -45.33 0.29
CA THR A 24 8.83 -43.99 -0.32
C THR A 24 10.17 -43.71 -0.98
N ALA A 25 11.17 -44.59 -0.80
CA ALA A 25 12.54 -44.36 -1.25
C ALA A 25 12.84 -44.84 -2.69
N GLN A 26 11.95 -45.62 -3.32
CA GLN A 26 12.29 -46.30 -4.59
C GLN A 26 11.78 -45.57 -5.83
N TYR A 27 10.57 -45.02 -5.81
CA TYR A 27 9.97 -44.37 -6.98
C TYR A 27 9.66 -42.90 -6.64
N THR A 28 10.26 -41.98 -7.39
CA THR A 28 10.10 -40.52 -7.22
C THR A 28 9.06 -39.98 -8.20
N LEU A 29 8.54 -38.79 -7.90
CA LEU A 29 7.66 -38.02 -8.75
C LEU A 29 8.40 -36.77 -9.22
N THR A 30 8.68 -36.65 -10.51
CA THR A 30 9.28 -35.45 -11.11
C THR A 30 8.20 -34.63 -11.81
N VAL A 31 8.06 -33.37 -11.43
CA VAL A 31 7.15 -32.39 -12.03
C VAL A 31 7.96 -31.38 -12.80
N GLU A 32 7.84 -31.39 -14.12
CA GLU A 32 8.51 -30.46 -15.02
C GLU A 32 7.57 -29.32 -15.43
N SER A 33 8.04 -28.08 -15.29
CA SER A 33 7.36 -26.90 -15.84
C SER A 33 7.90 -26.55 -17.21
N SER A 34 7.01 -26.31 -18.17
CA SER A 34 7.34 -25.85 -19.52
C SER A 34 6.44 -24.69 -19.94
N THR A 35 6.93 -23.86 -20.86
CA THR A 35 6.12 -22.80 -21.47
C THR A 35 5.10 -23.43 -22.41
N PRO A 36 3.79 -23.14 -22.26
CA PRO A 36 2.76 -23.66 -23.15
C PRO A 36 2.99 -23.19 -24.59
N ALA A 37 2.45 -23.92 -25.56
CA ALA A 37 2.56 -23.61 -26.98
C ALA A 37 1.79 -22.33 -27.34
N VAL A 38 0.62 -22.11 -26.75
CA VAL A 38 -0.30 -20.99 -27.05
C VAL A 38 -1.03 -20.47 -25.81
N ALA A 39 -1.39 -21.34 -24.87
CA ALA A 39 -2.11 -20.95 -23.66
C ALA A 39 -1.26 -20.04 -22.76
N ALA A 40 -1.92 -19.18 -22.00
CA ALA A 40 -1.24 -18.38 -20.97
C ALA A 40 -0.95 -19.26 -19.74
N GLY A 41 0.22 -19.09 -19.14
CA GLY A 41 0.61 -19.79 -17.90
C GLY A 41 1.78 -20.74 -18.08
N THR A 42 1.74 -21.83 -17.35
CA THR A 42 2.78 -22.87 -17.28
C THR A 42 2.14 -24.24 -17.44
N THR A 43 2.74 -25.09 -18.27
CA THR A 43 2.36 -26.50 -18.41
C THR A 43 3.24 -27.36 -17.52
N TYR A 44 2.63 -28.02 -16.55
CA TYR A 44 3.23 -28.96 -15.62
C TYR A 44 3.03 -30.39 -16.11
N ARG A 45 4.13 -31.12 -16.31
CA ARG A 45 4.13 -32.54 -16.68
C ARG A 45 4.65 -33.38 -15.53
N PHE A 46 3.87 -34.38 -15.14
CA PHE A 46 4.15 -35.25 -14.02
C PHE A 46 4.71 -36.57 -14.54
N TYR A 47 5.91 -36.89 -14.09
CA TYR A 47 6.66 -38.09 -14.44
C TYR A 47 6.87 -38.92 -13.18
N VAL A 48 6.52 -40.20 -13.23
CA VAL A 48 6.92 -41.16 -12.20
C VAL A 48 8.24 -41.78 -12.63
N ASP A 49 9.27 -41.59 -11.82
CA ASP A 49 10.61 -42.11 -12.07
C ASP A 49 10.69 -43.56 -11.58
N MET A 50 11.12 -44.44 -12.49
CA MET A 50 11.27 -45.87 -12.28
C MET A 50 12.71 -46.23 -11.93
N THR A 51 12.90 -47.32 -11.20
CA THR A 51 14.23 -47.81 -10.83
C THR A 51 14.85 -48.73 -11.88
N ASP A 52 14.01 -49.45 -12.62
CA ASP A 52 14.42 -50.40 -13.64
C ASP A 52 13.55 -50.29 -14.89
N ALA A 53 14.12 -50.58 -16.06
CA ALA A 53 13.40 -50.55 -17.34
C ALA A 53 12.28 -51.61 -17.44
N THR A 54 12.28 -52.60 -16.56
CA THR A 54 11.25 -53.64 -16.45
C THR A 54 10.19 -53.32 -15.41
N ASP A 55 10.35 -52.25 -14.63
CA ASP A 55 9.30 -51.74 -13.75
C ASP A 55 8.13 -51.26 -14.58
N ARG A 56 6.93 -51.40 -14.00
CA ARG A 56 5.71 -51.10 -14.73
C ARG A 56 4.76 -50.23 -13.94
N PHE A 57 4.40 -49.11 -14.55
CA PHE A 57 3.33 -48.26 -14.08
C PHE A 57 1.98 -48.96 -14.26
N SER A 58 1.17 -48.96 -13.20
CA SER A 58 -0.16 -49.59 -13.18
C SER A 58 -1.26 -48.54 -13.25
N ALA A 59 -1.33 -47.69 -12.22
CA ALA A 59 -2.50 -46.86 -11.97
C ALA A 59 -2.17 -45.63 -11.12
N ILE A 60 -2.94 -44.56 -11.32
CA ILE A 60 -3.14 -43.49 -10.35
C ILE A 60 -4.45 -43.77 -9.63
N PHE A 61 -4.49 -43.55 -8.31
CA PHE A 61 -5.69 -43.81 -7.52
C PHE A 61 -5.90 -42.76 -6.41
N GLY A 62 -7.13 -42.66 -5.93
CA GLY A 62 -7.52 -41.87 -4.76
C GLY A 62 -8.69 -42.55 -4.07
N ASN A 63 -8.68 -42.61 -2.73
CA ASN A 63 -9.74 -43.17 -1.90
C ASN A 63 -9.75 -42.52 -0.49
N ASP A 64 -10.55 -43.05 0.43
CA ASP A 64 -10.69 -42.52 1.79
C ASP A 64 -9.43 -42.69 2.68
N GLN A 65 -8.54 -43.62 2.35
CA GLN A 65 -7.29 -43.85 3.06
C GLN A 65 -6.11 -43.09 2.45
N SER A 66 -6.10 -42.96 1.12
CA SER A 66 -5.09 -42.27 0.32
C SER A 66 -5.80 -41.28 -0.59
N PRO A 67 -6.07 -40.05 -0.12
CA PRO A 67 -6.80 -39.06 -0.91
C PRO A 67 -5.95 -38.60 -2.09
N LEU A 68 -6.56 -38.51 -3.27
CA LEU A 68 -5.98 -37.87 -4.45
C LEU A 68 -6.46 -36.43 -4.50
N SER A 69 -5.54 -35.47 -4.55
CA SER A 69 -5.88 -34.06 -4.64
C SER A 69 -4.95 -33.34 -5.61
N ILE A 70 -5.50 -32.51 -6.49
CA ILE A 70 -4.74 -31.59 -7.32
C ILE A 70 -5.46 -30.25 -7.23
N ASN A 71 -4.75 -29.21 -6.82
CA ASN A 71 -5.28 -27.86 -6.65
C ASN A 71 -4.58 -26.93 -7.63
N THR A 72 -5.38 -26.19 -8.39
CA THR A 72 -4.97 -25.16 -9.33
C THR A 72 -5.81 -23.93 -9.05
N PRO A 73 -5.46 -23.08 -8.07
CA PRO A 73 -6.31 -21.98 -7.59
C PRO A 73 -6.76 -21.02 -8.69
N GLU A 74 -5.93 -20.82 -9.71
CA GLU A 74 -6.21 -19.94 -10.86
C GLU A 74 -6.94 -20.64 -12.02
N GLY A 75 -7.22 -21.93 -11.88
CA GLY A 75 -7.93 -22.75 -12.86
C GLY A 75 -7.00 -23.53 -13.80
N ALA A 76 -7.41 -24.74 -14.13
CA ALA A 76 -6.78 -25.60 -15.14
C ALA A 76 -7.31 -25.26 -16.54
N PHE A 77 -6.39 -25.13 -17.49
CA PHE A 77 -6.73 -24.87 -18.88
C PHE A 77 -7.25 -26.16 -19.54
N ASN A 78 -8.46 -26.07 -20.10
CA ASN A 78 -9.03 -27.12 -20.94
C ASN A 78 -9.65 -26.49 -22.21
N SER A 79 -9.23 -26.96 -23.37
CA SER A 79 -9.72 -26.53 -24.69
C SER A 79 -11.10 -27.13 -24.97
N SER A 80 -11.97 -26.40 -25.67
CA SER A 80 -13.28 -26.93 -26.10
C SER A 80 -13.20 -27.97 -27.23
N PHE A 81 -12.01 -28.19 -27.78
CA PHE A 81 -11.77 -29.06 -28.93
C PHE A 81 -11.32 -30.47 -28.53
N ASN A 82 -10.81 -30.64 -27.30
CA ASN A 82 -10.61 -31.95 -26.71
C ASN A 82 -11.83 -32.36 -25.89
N ALA A 83 -12.50 -33.44 -26.30
CA ALA A 83 -13.66 -33.98 -25.60
C ALA A 83 -13.32 -35.21 -24.73
N SER A 84 -12.03 -35.56 -24.61
CA SER A 84 -11.57 -36.70 -23.82
C SER A 84 -10.88 -36.22 -22.55
N TRP A 85 -11.09 -36.95 -21.46
CA TRP A 85 -10.41 -36.74 -20.18
C TRP A 85 -8.94 -37.20 -20.21
N SER A 86 -8.53 -37.92 -21.26
CA SER A 86 -7.20 -38.49 -21.42
C SER A 86 -6.51 -38.07 -22.72
N ALA A 87 -5.22 -38.40 -22.84
CA ALA A 87 -4.40 -38.17 -24.05
C ALA A 87 -5.03 -38.72 -25.36
N SER A 88 -6.00 -39.63 -25.27
CA SER A 88 -6.80 -40.13 -26.40
C SER A 88 -7.54 -39.05 -27.18
N GLY A 89 -7.75 -37.87 -26.58
CA GLY A 89 -8.38 -36.74 -27.27
C GLY A 89 -7.41 -35.85 -28.04
N ILE A 90 -6.10 -35.97 -27.79
CA ILE A 90 -5.07 -35.11 -28.39
C ILE A 90 -4.56 -35.74 -29.67
N ASN A 91 -5.36 -35.61 -30.74
CA ASN A 91 -4.95 -36.12 -32.05
C ASN A 91 -3.87 -35.21 -32.68
N PRO A 92 -2.66 -35.72 -32.97
CA PRO A 92 -1.58 -34.93 -33.56
C PRO A 92 -1.96 -34.26 -34.89
N ALA A 93 -2.90 -34.83 -35.65
CA ALA A 93 -3.37 -34.26 -36.91
C ALA A 93 -4.14 -32.93 -36.74
N PHE A 94 -4.72 -32.68 -35.56
CA PHE A 94 -5.43 -31.44 -35.25
C PHE A 94 -4.54 -30.35 -34.66
N LEU A 95 -3.36 -30.70 -34.10
CA LEU A 95 -2.43 -29.73 -33.50
C LEU A 95 -1.93 -28.67 -34.49
N GLY A 96 -1.84 -29.00 -35.79
CA GLY A 96 -1.48 -28.03 -36.83
C GLY A 96 -2.54 -26.96 -37.11
N PHE A 97 -3.80 -27.21 -36.70
CA PHE A 97 -4.93 -26.30 -36.88
C PHE A 97 -5.38 -25.66 -35.55
N PHE A 98 -5.25 -26.41 -34.46
CA PHE A 98 -5.64 -26.03 -33.10
C PHE A 98 -4.47 -26.29 -32.14
N PRO A 99 -3.43 -25.45 -32.16
CA PRO A 99 -2.23 -25.63 -31.35
C PRO A 99 -2.51 -25.53 -29.83
N GLU A 100 -3.59 -24.86 -29.44
CA GLU A 100 -4.07 -24.77 -28.06
C GLU A 100 -4.41 -26.15 -27.44
N MET A 101 -4.72 -27.16 -28.26
CA MET A 101 -4.97 -28.53 -27.77
C MET A 101 -3.71 -29.21 -27.21
N ALA A 102 -2.52 -28.71 -27.53
CA ALA A 102 -1.28 -29.26 -26.96
C ALA A 102 -1.11 -28.89 -25.48
N ASP A 103 -1.73 -27.77 -25.06
CA ASP A 103 -1.64 -27.22 -23.71
C ASP A 103 -2.76 -27.72 -22.81
N ASP A 104 -3.56 -28.66 -23.29
CA ASP A 104 -4.72 -29.18 -22.57
C ASP A 104 -4.33 -29.93 -21.29
N THR A 105 -5.23 -29.93 -20.31
CA THR A 105 -5.06 -30.70 -19.07
C THR A 105 -5.65 -32.09 -19.25
N TYR A 106 -4.84 -33.14 -19.11
CA TYR A 106 -5.29 -34.52 -19.34
C TYR A 106 -4.54 -35.53 -18.47
N ALA A 107 -5.23 -36.63 -18.14
CA ALA A 107 -4.62 -37.79 -17.53
C ALA A 107 -4.04 -38.72 -18.59
N THR A 108 -2.90 -39.35 -18.30
CA THR A 108 -2.28 -40.28 -19.23
C THR A 108 -1.47 -41.35 -18.51
N VAL A 109 -1.01 -42.35 -19.26
CA VAL A 109 0.01 -43.28 -18.81
C VAL A 109 0.95 -43.51 -19.97
N GLY A 110 2.11 -42.84 -19.97
CA GLY A 110 3.16 -42.98 -20.97
C GLY A 110 2.75 -42.58 -22.39
N LEU A 111 1.76 -41.70 -22.55
CA LEU A 111 1.24 -41.28 -23.86
C LEU A 111 1.01 -39.75 -23.95
N ASP A 112 1.47 -39.12 -25.03
CA ASP A 112 1.14 -37.73 -25.39
C ASP A 112 0.07 -37.64 -26.49
N SER A 113 -0.47 -38.78 -26.92
CA SER A 113 -1.40 -38.90 -28.05
C SER A 113 -2.21 -40.20 -27.94
N PRO A 114 -3.26 -40.40 -28.76
CA PRO A 114 -4.05 -41.62 -28.73
C PRO A 114 -3.20 -42.88 -28.85
N ALA A 115 -3.52 -43.89 -28.03
CA ALA A 115 -2.76 -45.11 -28.00
C ALA A 115 -2.79 -45.85 -29.35
N VAL A 116 -1.63 -46.31 -29.80
CA VAL A 116 -1.50 -47.24 -30.92
C VAL A 116 -0.96 -48.56 -30.39
N ALA A 117 -1.65 -49.66 -30.71
CA ALA A 117 -1.29 -50.99 -30.23
C ALA A 117 0.20 -51.31 -30.54
N PRO A 118 0.97 -51.82 -29.56
CA PRO A 118 0.53 -52.48 -28.34
C PRO A 118 0.32 -51.57 -27.10
N ALA A 119 0.33 -50.24 -27.26
CA ALA A 119 -0.11 -49.32 -26.21
C ALA A 119 -1.64 -49.33 -26.08
N ALA A 120 -2.15 -48.95 -24.91
CA ALA A 120 -3.59 -48.80 -24.66
C ALA A 120 -3.90 -47.50 -23.92
N ASP A 121 -5.02 -46.87 -24.27
CA ASP A 121 -5.53 -45.70 -23.56
C ASP A 121 -5.88 -46.09 -22.11
N PRO A 122 -5.66 -45.18 -21.14
CA PRO A 122 -5.99 -45.46 -19.75
C PRO A 122 -7.49 -45.68 -19.58
N SER A 123 -7.86 -46.65 -18.75
CA SER A 123 -9.24 -46.89 -18.34
C SER A 123 -9.52 -46.14 -17.04
N LEU A 124 -10.69 -45.52 -16.93
CA LEU A 124 -11.10 -44.77 -15.75
C LEU A 124 -12.21 -45.52 -14.98
N VAL A 125 -12.07 -45.52 -13.66
CA VAL A 125 -13.12 -45.89 -12.71
C VAL A 125 -13.23 -44.73 -11.72
N GLU A 126 -14.43 -44.18 -11.55
CA GLU A 126 -14.67 -43.06 -10.63
C GLU A 126 -15.98 -43.23 -9.85
N ASP A 127 -16.02 -42.67 -8.65
CA ASP A 127 -17.24 -42.59 -7.85
C ASP A 127 -18.21 -41.57 -8.47
N ALA A 128 -19.45 -41.99 -8.71
CA ALA A 128 -20.50 -41.11 -9.23
C ALA A 128 -20.81 -39.92 -8.30
N SER A 129 -20.48 -40.02 -7.01
CA SER A 129 -20.65 -38.93 -6.03
C SER A 129 -19.51 -37.91 -6.04
N GLN A 130 -18.33 -38.28 -6.56
CA GLN A 130 -17.16 -37.40 -6.65
C GLN A 130 -16.33 -37.75 -7.90
N PRO A 131 -16.83 -37.41 -9.11
CA PRO A 131 -16.12 -37.68 -10.36
C PRO A 131 -14.90 -36.76 -10.53
N ILE A 132 -13.83 -37.29 -11.12
CA ILE A 132 -12.60 -36.54 -11.42
C ILE A 132 -12.57 -36.05 -12.88
N THR A 133 -13.39 -36.62 -13.76
CA THR A 133 -13.52 -36.21 -15.17
C THR A 133 -13.79 -34.72 -15.39
N PRO A 134 -14.57 -34.00 -14.56
CA PRO A 134 -14.82 -32.58 -14.80
C PRO A 134 -13.56 -31.71 -14.78
N PHE A 135 -12.51 -32.13 -14.07
CA PHE A 135 -11.24 -31.39 -14.00
C PHE A 135 -10.51 -31.35 -15.36
N PHE A 136 -10.68 -32.40 -16.18
CA PHE A 136 -10.06 -32.54 -17.50
C PHE A 136 -10.97 -32.07 -18.65
N LEU A 137 -12.24 -31.77 -18.36
CA LEU A 137 -13.23 -31.40 -19.38
C LEU A 137 -13.75 -29.97 -19.21
N THR A 138 -13.57 -29.36 -18.04
CA THR A 138 -14.08 -28.03 -17.71
C THR A 138 -12.94 -27.05 -17.67
N ASN A 139 -12.94 -26.07 -18.57
CA ASN A 139 -11.96 -24.99 -18.53
C ASN A 139 -12.11 -24.15 -17.26
N GLY A 140 -11.00 -23.86 -16.58
CA GLY A 140 -10.99 -23.14 -15.31
C GLY A 140 -11.33 -23.98 -14.09
N ALA A 141 -11.25 -25.32 -14.18
CA ALA A 141 -11.44 -26.19 -13.01
C ALA A 141 -10.35 -25.91 -11.96
N THR A 142 -10.74 -25.68 -10.71
CA THR A 142 -9.80 -25.22 -9.66
C THR A 142 -9.25 -26.34 -8.79
N SER A 143 -9.92 -27.50 -8.75
CA SER A 143 -9.50 -28.63 -7.92
C SER A 143 -10.02 -29.96 -8.45
N LEU A 144 -9.20 -31.00 -8.34
CA LEU A 144 -9.56 -32.40 -8.42
C LEU A 144 -9.42 -32.99 -7.03
N LEU A 145 -10.45 -33.66 -6.53
CA LEU A 145 -10.41 -34.35 -5.23
C LEU A 145 -11.08 -35.71 -5.36
N SER A 146 -10.41 -36.76 -4.89
CA SER A 146 -10.98 -38.09 -4.72
C SER A 146 -10.61 -38.65 -3.35
N ASN A 147 -11.57 -38.66 -2.42
CA ASN A 147 -11.40 -39.12 -1.04
C ASN A 147 -12.59 -39.95 -0.53
N THR A 148 -13.43 -40.47 -1.42
CA THR A 148 -14.52 -41.38 -1.04
C THR A 148 -14.03 -42.81 -0.88
N LEU A 149 -14.84 -43.65 -0.22
CA LEU A 149 -14.56 -45.09 -0.06
C LEU A 149 -14.44 -45.82 -1.41
N THR A 150 -15.22 -45.41 -2.43
CA THR A 150 -15.11 -45.97 -3.79
C THR A 150 -13.89 -45.39 -4.50
N GLY A 151 -13.67 -44.09 -4.33
CA GLY A 151 -12.54 -43.39 -4.89
C GLY A 151 -12.60 -43.18 -6.41
N ALA A 152 -11.46 -42.83 -6.98
CA ALA A 152 -11.25 -42.75 -8.42
C ALA A 152 -9.88 -43.32 -8.78
N SER A 153 -9.77 -43.98 -9.92
CA SER A 153 -8.52 -44.53 -10.43
C SER A 153 -8.52 -44.54 -11.95
N TYR A 154 -7.40 -44.15 -12.55
CA TYR A 154 -7.13 -44.39 -13.95
C TYR A 154 -5.90 -45.29 -14.11
N TYR A 155 -6.03 -46.33 -14.94
CA TYR A 155 -5.06 -47.42 -14.99
C TYR A 155 -4.90 -48.01 -16.39
N VAL A 156 -3.78 -48.71 -16.59
CA VAL A 156 -3.52 -49.51 -17.78
C VAL A 156 -3.29 -50.97 -17.40
N LEU A 157 -3.63 -51.89 -18.30
CA LEU A 157 -3.39 -53.32 -18.08
C LEU A 157 -1.90 -53.65 -18.22
N ASN A 158 -1.46 -54.71 -17.54
CA ASN A 158 -0.09 -55.23 -17.58
C ASN A 158 0.37 -55.69 -18.99
N THR A 159 -0.54 -55.68 -19.98
CA THR A 159 -0.24 -55.97 -21.39
C THR A 159 0.08 -54.74 -22.24
N ALA A 160 -0.21 -53.52 -21.75
CA ALA A 160 -0.14 -52.29 -22.53
C ALA A 160 1.27 -51.66 -22.51
N SER A 161 1.98 -51.58 -23.64
CA SER A 161 3.41 -51.23 -23.64
C SER A 161 3.76 -49.87 -23.04
N ASN A 162 2.81 -48.93 -23.01
CA ASN A 162 2.94 -47.59 -22.43
C ASN A 162 3.02 -47.55 -20.89
N GLY A 163 2.82 -48.69 -20.21
CA GLY A 163 3.11 -48.80 -18.78
C GLY A 163 4.60 -49.01 -18.47
N LEU A 164 5.45 -49.23 -19.48
CA LEU A 164 6.90 -49.31 -19.29
C LEU A 164 7.52 -47.92 -19.36
N PRO A 165 8.61 -47.66 -18.61
CA PRO A 165 9.29 -46.38 -18.64
C PRO A 165 9.94 -46.09 -19.99
N ASP A 166 10.14 -44.80 -20.24
CA ASP A 166 10.87 -44.28 -21.39
C ASP A 166 12.40 -44.44 -21.25
N ALA A 167 13.16 -43.82 -22.18
CA ALA A 167 14.62 -43.89 -22.19
C ALA A 167 15.30 -43.27 -20.95
N ASP A 168 14.60 -42.36 -20.26
CA ASP A 168 15.07 -41.70 -19.04
C ASP A 168 14.59 -42.44 -17.77
N LEU A 169 13.99 -43.62 -17.93
CA LEU A 169 13.33 -44.39 -16.87
C LEU A 169 12.08 -43.72 -16.29
N ARG A 170 11.32 -42.95 -17.08
CA ARG A 170 10.17 -42.18 -16.59
C ARG A 170 8.87 -42.57 -17.28
N VAL A 171 7.74 -42.37 -16.60
CA VAL A 171 6.40 -42.54 -17.17
C VAL A 171 5.60 -41.26 -16.94
N LEU A 172 5.15 -40.62 -18.02
CA LEU A 172 4.23 -39.48 -17.95
C LEU A 172 2.86 -39.95 -17.44
N VAL A 173 2.36 -39.34 -16.37
CA VAL A 173 1.07 -39.74 -15.75
C VAL A 173 0.00 -38.65 -15.82
N LEU A 174 0.40 -37.40 -15.95
CA LEU A 174 -0.52 -36.26 -15.91
C LEU A 174 0.14 -35.04 -16.57
N GLN A 175 -0.65 -34.29 -17.34
CA GLN A 175 -0.31 -32.95 -17.79
C GLN A 175 -1.38 -31.97 -17.28
N VAL A 176 -0.95 -30.87 -16.66
CA VAL A 176 -1.83 -29.79 -16.20
C VAL A 176 -1.27 -28.46 -16.65
N THR A 177 -2.09 -27.63 -17.28
CA THR A 177 -1.70 -26.26 -17.62
C THR A 177 -2.49 -25.27 -16.77
N THR A 178 -1.82 -24.33 -16.12
CA THR A 178 -2.47 -23.29 -15.31
C THR A 178 -1.65 -22.00 -15.32
N THR A 179 -2.31 -20.86 -15.09
CA THR A 179 -1.62 -19.56 -14.94
C THR A 179 -0.99 -19.38 -13.56
N GLY A 180 -1.43 -20.17 -12.58
CA GLY A 180 -1.02 -20.05 -11.18
C GLY A 180 -0.09 -21.17 -10.70
N SER A 181 -0.05 -21.33 -9.38
CA SER A 181 0.63 -22.46 -8.74
C SER A 181 -0.21 -23.74 -8.82
N ILE A 182 0.47 -24.88 -8.67
CA ILE A 182 -0.15 -26.20 -8.61
C ILE A 182 0.36 -26.93 -7.38
N SER A 183 -0.54 -27.51 -6.58
CA SER A 183 -0.16 -28.27 -5.40
C SER A 183 -1.16 -29.37 -5.09
N GLY A 184 -0.72 -30.42 -4.40
CA GLY A 184 -1.61 -31.51 -4.04
C GLY A 184 -0.91 -32.80 -3.65
N THR A 185 -1.66 -33.89 -3.70
CA THR A 185 -1.21 -35.24 -3.35
C THR A 185 -1.58 -36.18 -4.49
N LEU A 186 -0.57 -36.82 -5.09
CA LEU A 186 -0.72 -37.81 -6.14
C LEU A 186 -0.42 -39.21 -5.60
N ASN A 187 -1.34 -40.15 -5.73
CA ASN A 187 -1.08 -41.54 -5.37
C ASN A 187 -0.98 -42.42 -6.61
N TYR A 188 0.10 -43.20 -6.67
CA TYR A 188 0.39 -44.09 -7.80
C TYR A 188 0.76 -45.50 -7.35
N GLN A 189 0.53 -46.44 -8.26
CA GLN A 189 0.87 -47.84 -8.11
C GLN A 189 1.86 -48.28 -9.20
N VAL A 190 2.95 -48.90 -8.75
CA VAL A 190 3.99 -49.48 -9.61
C VAL A 190 4.14 -50.97 -9.30
N PHE A 191 4.41 -51.76 -10.32
CA PHE A 191 4.81 -53.16 -10.21
C PHE A 191 6.31 -53.28 -10.48
N PRO A 192 7.14 -53.48 -9.44
CA PRO A 192 8.56 -53.73 -9.60
C PRO A 192 8.80 -54.95 -10.49
N LEU A 193 9.70 -54.83 -11.46
CA LEU A 193 10.03 -55.87 -12.44
C LEU A 193 8.80 -56.44 -13.19
N GLY A 194 7.69 -55.72 -13.22
CA GLY A 194 6.41 -56.14 -13.82
C GLY A 194 5.66 -57.24 -13.06
N VAL A 195 6.08 -57.56 -11.82
CA VAL A 195 5.47 -58.61 -11.00
C VAL A 195 4.32 -58.02 -10.18
N GLY A 196 3.08 -58.33 -10.56
CA GLY A 196 1.89 -57.80 -9.90
C GLY A 196 1.75 -58.13 -8.41
N ALA A 197 2.42 -59.19 -7.94
CA ALA A 197 2.41 -59.59 -6.53
C ALA A 197 3.24 -58.66 -5.63
N ASP A 198 4.23 -57.97 -6.20
CA ASP A 198 5.16 -57.09 -5.48
C ASP A 198 4.73 -55.62 -5.58
N GLN A 199 3.43 -55.38 -5.79
CA GLN A 199 2.90 -54.04 -6.01
C GLN A 199 3.29 -53.06 -4.91
N VAL A 200 3.75 -51.89 -5.34
CA VAL A 200 4.09 -50.79 -4.46
C VAL A 200 3.10 -49.66 -4.71
N GLN A 201 2.50 -49.17 -3.64
CA GLN A 201 1.59 -48.02 -3.64
C GLN A 201 2.27 -46.88 -2.91
N ILE A 202 2.30 -45.71 -3.54
CA ILE A 202 3.01 -44.54 -3.05
C ILE A 202 2.06 -43.36 -3.09
N SER A 203 2.11 -42.55 -2.04
CA SER A 203 1.45 -41.26 -1.92
C SER A 203 2.54 -40.19 -1.88
N MET A 204 2.52 -39.26 -2.84
CA MET A 204 3.46 -38.14 -2.90
C MET A 204 2.72 -36.82 -2.84
N ASP A 205 3.13 -35.98 -1.89
CA ASP A 205 2.76 -34.57 -1.88
C ASP A 205 3.70 -33.79 -2.80
N PHE A 206 3.15 -32.83 -3.52
CA PHE A 206 3.90 -31.96 -4.42
C PHE A 206 3.41 -30.52 -4.33
N ASP A 207 4.34 -29.58 -4.51
CA ASP A 207 4.06 -28.15 -4.60
C ASP A 207 4.95 -27.53 -5.68
N GLY A 208 4.34 -27.17 -6.81
CA GLY A 208 5.03 -26.66 -7.98
C GLY A 208 5.85 -27.70 -8.75
N ALA A 209 6.89 -27.22 -9.43
CA ALA A 209 7.83 -28.03 -10.20
C ALA A 209 8.99 -28.51 -9.31
N GLY A 210 9.45 -29.74 -9.50
CA GLY A 210 10.51 -30.36 -8.70
C GLY A 210 10.43 -31.88 -8.70
N THR A 211 11.41 -32.52 -8.07
CA THR A 211 11.41 -33.97 -7.84
C THR A 211 11.05 -34.24 -6.37
N PHE A 212 10.02 -35.05 -6.16
CA PHE A 212 9.43 -35.37 -4.87
C PHE A 212 9.60 -36.87 -4.58
N GLY A 213 10.10 -37.22 -3.38
CA GLY A 213 10.34 -38.61 -2.96
C GLY A 213 11.81 -39.04 -2.89
N GLY A 214 12.06 -40.32 -2.58
CA GLY A 214 13.39 -40.89 -2.40
C GLY A 214 13.91 -40.73 -0.95
N ASP A 215 15.10 -41.25 -0.63
CA ASP A 215 15.88 -40.85 0.57
C ASP A 215 16.36 -39.37 0.48
N VAL A 216 15.74 -38.58 -0.40
CA VAL A 216 15.92 -37.16 -0.54
C VAL A 216 14.86 -36.52 0.34
N ALA A 217 15.28 -36.08 1.52
CA ALA A 217 14.51 -35.19 2.36
C ALA A 217 14.20 -33.92 1.55
N GLY A 218 12.96 -33.79 1.08
CA GLY A 218 12.52 -32.62 0.30
C GLY A 218 13.38 -32.37 -0.96
N PRO A 219 13.15 -31.27 -1.67
CA PRO A 219 14.16 -30.82 -2.60
C PRO A 219 15.45 -30.61 -1.81
N ALA A 220 16.58 -31.20 -2.24
CA ALA A 220 17.89 -30.94 -1.65
C ALA A 220 18.34 -29.46 -1.77
N CYS A 221 17.45 -28.60 -2.22
CA CYS A 221 17.61 -27.22 -2.63
C CYS A 221 16.68 -26.36 -1.75
N GLY A 222 17.24 -25.42 -1.00
CA GLY A 222 16.53 -24.49 -0.11
C GLY A 222 17.53 -23.56 0.58
N CYS A 223 17.07 -22.62 1.41
CA CYS A 223 18.00 -21.69 2.06
C CYS A 223 18.86 -22.38 3.12
N THR A 224 20.18 -22.44 2.88
CA THR A 224 21.14 -23.07 3.81
C THR A 224 21.77 -22.08 4.81
N ASP A 225 21.46 -20.79 4.71
CA ASP A 225 21.99 -19.76 5.62
C ASP A 225 21.18 -19.71 6.93
N ALA A 226 21.80 -20.12 8.04
CA ALA A 226 21.18 -20.12 9.37
C ALA A 226 20.81 -18.72 9.91
N THR A 227 21.25 -17.64 9.24
CA THR A 227 20.88 -16.26 9.57
C THR A 227 19.70 -15.74 8.74
N ALA A 228 19.30 -16.47 7.70
CA ALA A 228 18.13 -16.14 6.90
C ALA A 228 16.83 -16.45 7.66
N CYS A 229 15.78 -15.71 7.34
CA CYS A 229 14.47 -15.89 7.96
C CYS A 229 13.68 -17.09 7.42
N ASN A 230 14.07 -17.61 6.25
CA ASN A 230 13.53 -18.81 5.63
C ASN A 230 14.54 -19.96 5.63
N TYR A 231 15.45 -19.99 6.60
CA TYR A 231 16.41 -21.08 6.78
C TYR A 231 15.71 -22.45 6.84
N ASP A 232 16.19 -23.39 6.03
CA ASP A 232 15.75 -24.78 6.01
C ASP A 232 16.91 -25.68 6.46
N ASP A 233 16.73 -26.36 7.60
CA ASP A 233 17.73 -27.25 8.18
C ASP A 233 17.86 -28.60 7.47
N THR A 234 16.95 -28.88 6.53
CA THR A 234 16.96 -30.06 5.67
C THR A 234 17.60 -29.79 4.30
N ALA A 235 17.79 -28.52 3.92
CA ALA A 235 18.43 -28.14 2.67
C ALA A 235 19.93 -28.50 2.65
N THR A 236 20.38 -29.13 1.55
CA THR A 236 21.79 -29.53 1.36
C THR A 236 22.54 -28.59 0.41
N TYR A 237 21.81 -27.97 -0.52
CA TYR A 237 22.31 -27.02 -1.51
C TYR A 237 21.49 -25.74 -1.44
N ASP A 238 22.18 -24.59 -1.49
CA ASP A 238 21.53 -23.28 -1.56
C ASP A 238 20.95 -23.07 -2.96
N ASP A 239 19.64 -22.82 -3.03
CA ASP A 239 18.93 -22.50 -4.26
C ASP A 239 18.85 -21.00 -4.56
N GLY A 240 19.46 -20.17 -3.70
CA GLY A 240 19.45 -18.71 -3.80
C GLY A 240 18.15 -18.08 -3.29
N SER A 241 17.28 -18.85 -2.63
CA SER A 241 16.03 -18.34 -2.05
C SER A 241 16.20 -17.66 -0.69
N CYS A 242 17.41 -17.63 -0.12
CA CYS A 242 17.66 -17.04 1.19
C CYS A 242 17.18 -15.59 1.28
N ALA A 243 16.30 -15.34 2.24
CA ALA A 243 15.71 -14.05 2.51
C ALA A 243 16.16 -13.52 3.88
N VAL A 244 16.22 -12.20 4.00
CA VAL A 244 16.42 -11.50 5.27
C VAL A 244 15.11 -10.88 5.71
N ASN A 245 14.93 -10.72 7.02
CA ASN A 245 13.86 -9.87 7.53
C ASN A 245 14.14 -8.43 7.12
N ASP A 246 13.11 -7.74 6.63
CA ASP A 246 13.15 -6.30 6.43
C ASP A 246 13.00 -5.54 7.76
N GLU A 247 12.99 -4.20 7.69
CA GLU A 247 12.79 -3.30 8.84
C GLU A 247 11.46 -3.55 9.56
N CYS A 248 10.50 -4.20 8.90
CA CYS A 248 9.19 -4.56 9.40
C CYS A 248 9.12 -5.99 9.96
N GLY A 249 10.24 -6.72 9.94
CA GLY A 249 10.30 -8.10 10.40
C GLY A 249 9.64 -9.09 9.44
N VAL A 250 9.33 -8.68 8.20
CA VAL A 250 8.76 -9.55 7.18
C VAL A 250 9.89 -10.22 6.41
N CYS A 251 9.85 -11.55 6.33
CA CYS A 251 10.85 -12.33 5.64
C CYS A 251 10.78 -12.10 4.13
N GLY A 252 11.85 -11.57 3.53
CA GLY A 252 11.87 -11.20 2.11
C GLY A 252 10.95 -10.03 1.77
N GLY A 253 10.54 -9.25 2.77
CA GLY A 253 9.75 -8.05 2.58
C GLY A 253 10.55 -6.93 1.92
N SER A 254 9.83 -5.96 1.37
CA SER A 254 10.38 -4.80 0.68
C SER A 254 10.76 -3.64 1.63
N GLY A 255 10.63 -3.82 2.94
CA GLY A 255 10.87 -2.78 3.94
C GLY A 255 9.78 -1.72 3.98
N ILE A 256 10.12 -0.58 4.58
CA ILE A 256 9.27 0.62 4.63
C ILE A 256 9.34 1.30 3.26
N PRO A 257 8.22 1.45 2.53
CA PRO A 257 8.21 2.11 1.23
C PRO A 257 8.72 3.56 1.27
N GLU A 258 9.24 4.06 0.15
CA GLU A 258 9.72 5.44 0.06
C GLU A 258 8.57 6.44 0.28
N GLY A 259 8.66 7.21 1.37
CA GLY A 259 7.63 8.18 1.78
C GLY A 259 6.85 7.75 3.03
N ASP A 260 6.93 6.48 3.39
CA ASP A 260 6.29 5.95 4.59
C ASP A 260 7.24 6.05 5.80
N CYS A 261 6.68 6.12 6.99
CA CYS A 261 7.41 6.24 8.24
C CYS A 261 7.28 5.01 9.16
N ASP A 262 6.38 4.09 8.83
CA ASP A 262 6.25 2.80 9.51
C ASP A 262 5.80 1.67 8.56
N CYS A 263 5.64 0.49 9.13
CA CYS A 263 5.31 -0.75 8.43
C CYS A 263 3.83 -0.89 8.06
N ASP A 264 2.97 -0.03 8.61
CA ASP A 264 1.54 0.00 8.29
C ASP A 264 1.26 0.94 7.08
N GLY A 265 2.32 1.55 6.52
CA GLY A 265 2.23 2.48 5.41
C GLY A 265 1.74 3.87 5.83
N ASN A 266 1.94 4.24 7.10
CA ASN A 266 1.64 5.59 7.55
C ASN A 266 2.69 6.57 7.04
N VAL A 267 2.27 7.82 6.84
CA VAL A 267 3.15 8.93 6.45
C VAL A 267 3.34 9.89 7.61
N LEU A 268 4.43 10.66 7.60
CA LEU A 268 4.63 11.74 8.55
C LEU A 268 3.58 12.83 8.30
N ASP A 269 2.91 13.25 9.36
CA ASP A 269 2.05 14.44 9.32
C ASP A 269 2.87 15.74 9.35
N GLU A 270 2.19 16.88 9.28
CA GLU A 270 2.80 18.22 9.35
C GLU A 270 3.59 18.46 10.65
N CYS A 271 3.36 17.62 11.66
CA CYS A 271 4.02 17.64 12.96
C CYS A 271 5.17 16.64 13.09
N GLY A 272 5.49 15.92 12.02
CA GLY A 272 6.55 14.91 12.03
C GLY A 272 6.20 13.68 12.87
N THR A 273 4.91 13.47 13.17
CA THR A 273 4.43 12.26 13.83
C THR A 273 3.94 11.26 12.79
N CYS A 274 4.43 10.03 12.87
CA CYS A 274 4.03 8.98 11.94
C CYS A 274 2.58 8.54 12.19
N GLY A 275 1.72 8.64 11.17
CA GLY A 275 0.29 8.30 11.29
C GLY A 275 -0.47 9.23 12.23
N GLY A 276 0.07 10.42 12.50
CA GLY A 276 -0.57 11.43 13.35
C GLY A 276 -1.76 12.10 12.66
N SER A 277 -2.55 12.82 13.46
CA SER A 277 -3.72 13.56 12.97
C SER A 277 -3.37 14.90 12.31
N GLY A 278 -2.08 15.26 12.23
CA GLY A 278 -1.62 16.55 11.76
C GLY A 278 -2.03 17.70 12.67
N ILE A 279 -1.96 18.92 12.13
CA ILE A 279 -2.41 20.15 12.80
C ILE A 279 -3.94 20.23 12.67
N PRO A 280 -4.69 20.25 13.78
CA PRO A 280 -6.14 20.39 13.76
C PRO A 280 -6.62 21.67 13.08
N GLU A 281 -7.84 21.65 12.53
CA GLU A 281 -8.44 22.83 11.91
C GLU A 281 -8.62 23.96 12.94
N GLY A 282 -7.92 25.07 12.70
CA GLY A 282 -7.90 26.25 13.59
C GLY A 282 -6.59 26.44 14.33
N ASP A 283 -5.78 25.39 14.41
CA ASP A 283 -4.45 25.44 15.04
C ASP A 283 -3.40 25.88 14.01
N CYS A 284 -2.34 26.52 14.49
CA CYS A 284 -1.24 27.03 13.67
C CYS A 284 0.08 26.31 13.92
N ASP A 285 0.15 25.46 14.94
CA ASP A 285 1.28 24.57 15.22
C ASP A 285 0.83 23.24 15.85
N CYS A 286 1.82 22.40 16.13
CA CYS A 286 1.63 21.04 16.65
C CYS A 286 1.37 20.97 18.15
N ASP A 287 1.56 22.08 18.87
CA ASP A 287 1.23 22.19 20.29
C ASP A 287 -0.24 22.59 20.49
N GLY A 288 -0.98 22.80 19.39
CA GLY A 288 -2.38 23.20 19.39
C GLY A 288 -2.56 24.69 19.69
N ASN A 289 -1.55 25.51 19.39
CA ASN A 289 -1.70 26.95 19.50
C ASN A 289 -2.54 27.48 18.35
N VAL A 290 -3.22 28.61 18.58
CA VAL A 290 -3.99 29.32 17.56
C VAL A 290 -3.30 30.64 17.22
N LEU A 291 -3.59 31.19 16.04
CA LEU A 291 -3.12 32.52 15.67
C LEU A 291 -3.78 33.56 16.58
N ASP A 292 -2.97 34.45 17.13
CA ASP A 292 -3.47 35.63 17.83
C ASP A 292 -3.97 36.71 16.85
N GLU A 293 -4.47 37.82 17.37
CA GLU A 293 -4.94 38.97 16.59
C GLU A 293 -3.85 39.59 15.69
N CYS A 294 -2.59 39.25 15.95
CA CYS A 294 -1.42 39.67 15.21
C CYS A 294 -0.92 38.66 14.19
N GLY A 295 -1.62 37.54 14.03
CA GLY A 295 -1.22 36.46 13.13
C GLY A 295 0.04 35.72 13.59
N THR A 296 0.39 35.83 14.87
CA THR A 296 1.49 35.07 15.47
C THR A 296 0.93 33.83 16.16
N CYS A 297 1.49 32.67 15.83
CA CYS A 297 1.06 31.41 16.42
C CYS A 297 1.45 31.32 17.91
N GLY A 298 0.48 31.14 18.80
CA GLY A 298 0.71 31.10 20.25
C GLY A 298 1.22 32.43 20.82
N GLY A 299 1.01 33.53 20.10
CA GLY A 299 1.40 34.86 20.54
C GLY A 299 0.52 35.39 21.66
N SER A 300 0.98 36.47 22.29
CA SER A 300 0.26 37.15 23.39
C SER A 300 -0.88 38.05 22.91
N GLY A 301 -1.12 38.15 21.59
CA GLY A 301 -2.06 39.08 21.01
C GLY A 301 -1.64 40.54 21.17
N ILE A 302 -2.59 41.44 20.95
CA ILE A 302 -2.42 42.88 21.18
C ILE A 302 -2.49 43.14 22.70
N PRO A 303 -1.43 43.66 23.33
CA PRO A 303 -1.45 43.99 24.74
C PRO A 303 -2.54 45.00 25.10
N GLU A 304 -3.02 44.94 26.35
CA GLU A 304 -4.01 45.89 26.84
C GLU A 304 -3.44 47.33 26.81
N GLY A 305 -4.06 48.19 26.01
CA GLY A 305 -3.64 49.58 25.79
C GLY A 305 -3.08 49.86 24.40
N ASP A 306 -2.66 48.81 23.69
CA ASP A 306 -2.17 48.90 22.33
C ASP A 306 -3.32 48.77 21.33
N CYS A 307 -3.18 49.38 20.16
CA CYS A 307 -4.19 49.37 19.10
C CYS A 307 -3.76 48.58 17.86
N ASP A 308 -2.50 48.16 17.79
CA ASP A 308 -1.97 47.26 16.78
C ASP A 308 -0.85 46.37 17.34
N CYS A 309 -0.31 45.54 16.45
CA CYS A 309 0.70 44.53 16.77
C CYS A 309 2.13 45.07 16.86
N ASP A 310 2.35 46.32 16.42
CA ASP A 310 3.62 47.01 16.58
C ASP A 310 3.74 47.68 17.95
N GLY A 311 2.69 47.56 18.78
CA GLY A 311 2.61 48.18 20.11
C GLY A 311 2.32 49.66 20.05
N ASN A 312 1.67 50.14 18.98
CA ASN A 312 1.23 51.51 18.92
C ASN A 312 0.02 51.72 19.82
N VAL A 313 -0.15 52.95 20.30
CA VAL A 313 -1.33 53.37 21.07
C VAL A 313 -2.19 54.31 20.23
N LEU A 314 -3.47 54.42 20.58
CA LEU A 314 -4.34 55.41 19.97
C LEU A 314 -3.87 56.81 20.37
N ASP A 315 -3.72 57.68 19.38
CA ASP A 315 -3.52 59.10 19.62
C ASP A 315 -4.82 59.80 20.07
N GLU A 316 -4.74 61.09 20.37
CA GLU A 316 -5.88 61.93 20.78
C GLU A 316 -6.98 62.00 19.70
N CYS A 317 -6.66 61.59 18.47
CA CYS A 317 -7.56 61.53 17.32
C CYS A 317 -8.15 60.14 17.08
N GLY A 318 -7.83 59.16 17.93
CA GLY A 318 -8.29 57.78 17.78
C GLY A 318 -7.63 57.05 16.61
N THR A 319 -6.51 57.56 16.08
CA THR A 319 -5.73 56.90 15.05
C THR A 319 -4.59 56.10 15.69
N CYS A 320 -4.49 54.83 15.33
CA CYS A 320 -3.44 53.96 15.86
C CYS A 320 -2.06 54.36 15.31
N GLY A 321 -1.10 54.68 16.19
CA GLY A 321 0.25 55.11 15.78
C GLY A 321 0.27 56.45 15.04
N GLY A 322 -0.80 57.24 15.17
CA GLY A 322 -0.90 58.56 14.55
C GLY A 322 -0.01 59.60 15.24
N SER A 323 0.17 60.73 14.56
CA SER A 323 0.96 61.85 15.08
C SER A 323 0.23 62.69 16.14
N GLY A 324 -1.01 62.34 16.48
CA GLY A 324 -1.86 63.12 17.39
C GLY A 324 -2.22 64.49 16.82
N ILE A 325 -2.73 65.36 17.69
CA ILE A 325 -3.03 66.76 17.38
C ILE A 325 -1.71 67.53 17.32
N PRO A 326 -1.34 68.11 16.17
CA PRO A 326 -0.11 68.91 16.06
C PRO A 326 -0.08 70.10 17.03
N GLU A 327 1.12 70.51 17.43
CA GLU A 327 1.28 71.67 18.30
C GLU A 327 0.75 72.95 17.63
N GLY A 328 -0.31 73.53 18.21
CA GLY A 328 -1.00 74.72 17.69
C GLY A 328 -2.42 74.43 17.18
N ASP A 329 -2.74 73.16 16.93
CA ASP A 329 -4.04 72.73 16.47
C ASP A 329 -4.94 72.40 17.69
N CYS A 330 -6.24 72.54 17.52
CA CYS A 330 -7.25 72.32 18.55
C CYS A 330 -8.15 71.10 18.29
N ASP A 331 -8.05 70.51 17.09
CA ASP A 331 -8.70 69.25 16.74
C ASP A 331 -7.88 68.44 15.72
N CYS A 332 -8.42 67.29 15.35
CA CYS A 332 -7.78 66.31 14.47
C CYS A 332 -7.86 66.65 12.98
N ASP A 333 -8.67 67.63 12.61
CA ASP A 333 -8.76 68.14 11.24
C ASP A 333 -7.69 69.22 10.98
N GLY A 334 -6.89 69.55 11.99
CA GLY A 334 -5.83 70.56 11.93
C GLY A 334 -6.38 71.99 12.03
N ASN A 335 -7.54 72.16 12.66
CA ASN A 335 -8.07 73.50 12.91
C ASN A 335 -7.27 74.17 14.04
N VAL A 336 -7.17 75.49 14.00
CA VAL A 336 -6.55 76.29 15.06
C VAL A 336 -7.64 77.05 15.83
N LEU A 337 -7.32 77.45 17.06
CA LEU A 337 -8.19 78.34 17.82
C LEU A 337 -8.24 79.71 17.13
N ASP A 338 -9.44 80.22 16.90
CA ASP A 338 -9.63 81.61 16.48
C ASP A 338 -9.40 82.59 17.63
N GLU A 339 -9.48 83.89 17.36
CA GLU A 339 -9.34 84.97 18.35
C GLU A 339 -10.38 84.89 19.48
N CYS A 340 -11.42 84.07 19.30
CA CYS A 340 -12.50 83.82 20.24
C CYS A 340 -12.34 82.51 21.01
N GLY A 341 -11.24 81.78 20.81
CA GLY A 341 -10.97 80.52 21.48
C GLY A 341 -11.87 79.38 20.99
N THR A 342 -12.50 79.52 19.82
CA THR A 342 -13.29 78.45 19.19
C THR A 342 -12.44 77.72 18.16
N CYS A 343 -12.42 76.39 18.23
CA CYS A 343 -11.68 75.57 17.29
C CYS A 343 -12.32 75.58 15.91
N GLY A 344 -11.58 76.00 14.87
CA GLY A 344 -12.10 76.09 13.50
C GLY A 344 -13.20 77.15 13.31
N GLY A 345 -13.29 78.10 14.24
CA GLY A 345 -14.25 79.20 14.18
C GLY A 345 -13.87 80.27 13.15
N SER A 346 -14.83 81.15 12.86
CA SER A 346 -14.64 82.25 11.90
C SER A 346 -13.88 83.46 12.46
N GLY A 347 -13.47 83.43 13.72
CA GLY A 347 -12.83 84.55 14.41
C GLY A 347 -13.76 85.75 14.60
N ILE A 348 -13.16 86.90 14.92
CA ILE A 348 -13.87 88.17 15.06
C ILE A 348 -14.22 88.68 13.65
N PRO A 349 -15.51 88.86 13.30
CA PRO A 349 -15.92 89.37 12.01
C PRO A 349 -15.35 90.76 11.71
N GLU A 350 -15.16 91.08 10.42
CA GLU A 350 -14.68 92.40 10.01
C GLU A 350 -15.67 93.50 10.44
N GLY A 351 -15.21 94.40 11.33
CA GLY A 351 -16.02 95.48 11.91
C GLY A 351 -16.27 95.31 13.41
N ASP A 352 -16.12 94.10 13.93
CA ASP A 352 -16.30 93.80 15.34
C ASP A 352 -14.96 93.93 16.09
N CYS A 353 -15.04 94.27 17.37
CA CYS A 353 -13.90 94.49 18.25
C CYS A 353 -13.76 93.42 19.35
N ASP A 354 -14.76 92.55 19.49
CA ASP A 354 -14.71 91.36 20.34
C ASP A 354 -15.57 90.22 19.76
N CYS A 355 -15.57 89.10 20.47
CA CYS A 355 -16.24 87.85 20.08
C CYS A 355 -17.74 87.83 20.34
N ASP A 356 -18.25 88.83 21.06
CA ASP A 356 -19.69 89.01 21.28
C ASP A 356 -20.32 89.86 20.15
N GLY A 357 -19.51 90.31 19.19
CA GLY A 357 -19.94 91.10 18.03
C GLY A 357 -20.12 92.58 18.36
N ASN A 358 -19.44 93.09 19.38
CA ASN A 358 -19.44 94.52 19.68
C ASN A 358 -18.60 95.27 18.65
N VAL A 359 -18.90 96.55 18.42
CA VAL A 359 -18.14 97.44 17.52
C VAL A 359 -17.44 98.52 18.32
N LEU A 360 -16.38 99.11 17.76
CA LEU A 360 -15.71 100.27 18.35
C LEU A 360 -16.65 101.48 18.31
N ASP A 361 -16.80 102.15 19.43
CA ASP A 361 -17.48 103.44 19.49
C ASP A 361 -16.58 104.59 18.95
N GLU A 362 -17.11 105.81 18.88
CA GLU A 362 -16.39 106.99 18.43
C GLU A 362 -15.16 107.34 19.29
N CYS A 363 -15.04 106.71 20.45
CA CYS A 363 -13.94 106.84 21.39
C CYS A 363 -12.93 105.69 21.32
N GLY A 364 -13.10 104.76 20.38
CA GLY A 364 -12.23 103.61 20.20
C GLY A 364 -12.36 102.57 21.32
N THR A 365 -13.44 102.60 22.09
CA THR A 365 -13.73 101.60 23.13
C THR A 365 -14.68 100.55 22.57
N CYS A 366 -14.30 99.27 22.71
CA CYS A 366 -15.11 98.15 22.25
C CYS A 366 -16.38 98.01 23.09
N GLY A 367 -17.56 98.06 22.46
CA GLY A 367 -18.86 97.99 23.17
C GLY A 367 -19.13 99.19 24.09
N GLY A 368 -18.41 100.31 23.88
CA GLY A 368 -18.58 101.53 24.65
C GLY A 368 -19.84 102.32 24.30
N SER A 369 -20.17 103.30 25.13
CA SER A 369 -21.36 104.15 24.97
C SER A 369 -21.17 105.32 23.99
N GLY A 370 -19.99 105.47 23.37
CA GLY A 370 -19.67 106.57 22.47
C GLY A 370 -19.58 107.93 23.15
N ILE A 371 -19.55 108.99 22.34
CA ILE A 371 -19.56 110.39 22.80
C ILE A 371 -20.98 110.74 23.26
N PRO A 372 -21.20 111.11 24.53
CA PRO A 372 -22.51 111.55 25.02
C PRO A 372 -23.04 112.77 24.26
N GLU A 373 -24.37 112.87 24.13
CA GLU A 373 -25.00 114.00 23.43
C GLU A 373 -24.68 115.33 24.12
N GLY A 374 -23.95 116.21 23.43
CA GLY A 374 -23.51 117.52 23.93
C GLY A 374 -21.99 117.66 24.03
N ASP A 375 -21.29 116.53 24.08
CA ASP A 375 -19.83 116.50 24.13
C ASP A 375 -19.25 116.48 22.71
N CYS A 376 -18.06 117.05 22.54
CA CYS A 376 -17.35 117.15 21.27
C CYS A 376 -16.08 116.29 21.21
N ASP A 377 -15.71 115.64 22.31
CA ASP A 377 -14.67 114.62 22.37
C ASP A 377 -14.93 113.58 23.47
N CYS A 378 -14.06 112.57 23.54
CA CYS A 378 -14.15 111.44 24.47
C CYS A 378 -13.69 111.75 25.90
N ASP A 379 -13.15 112.95 26.13
CA ASP A 379 -12.80 113.45 27.46
C ASP A 379 -13.98 114.22 28.09
N GLY A 380 -15.12 114.32 27.39
CA GLY A 380 -16.33 114.98 27.84
C GLY A 380 -16.28 116.50 27.73
N ASN A 381 -15.46 117.03 26.82
CA ASN A 381 -15.42 118.47 26.55
C ASN A 381 -16.63 118.88 25.71
N VAL A 382 -17.07 120.14 25.84
CA VAL A 382 -18.14 120.74 25.03
C VAL A 382 -17.58 121.84 24.12
N LEU A 383 -18.30 122.14 23.03
CA LEU A 383 -17.93 123.24 22.12
C LEU A 383 -18.09 124.59 22.82
N ASP A 384 -17.08 125.45 22.71
CA ASP A 384 -17.21 126.85 23.11
C ASP A 384 -18.01 127.67 22.09
N GLU A 385 -18.27 128.94 22.40
CA GLU A 385 -19.04 129.86 21.55
C GLU A 385 -18.36 130.17 20.20
N CYS A 386 -17.09 129.81 20.05
CA CYS A 386 -16.32 129.91 18.81
C CYS A 386 -16.33 128.59 18.01
N GLY A 387 -16.98 127.54 18.51
CA GLY A 387 -17.03 126.22 17.89
C GLY A 387 -15.75 125.40 18.07
N VAL A 388 -14.93 125.69 19.08
CA VAL A 388 -13.72 124.92 19.41
C VAL A 388 -13.99 123.99 20.58
N CYS A 389 -13.70 122.70 20.40
CA CYS A 389 -13.85 121.70 21.46
C CYS A 389 -12.82 121.93 22.58
N GLY A 390 -13.27 122.14 23.82
CA GLY A 390 -12.39 122.38 24.97
C GLY A 390 -11.71 123.78 25.01
N GLY A 391 -12.21 124.75 24.25
CA GLY A 391 -11.67 126.11 24.19
C GLY A 391 -12.03 127.00 25.40
N SER A 392 -11.18 127.97 25.72
CA SER A 392 -11.33 128.85 26.90
C SER A 392 -12.17 130.12 26.67
N GLY A 393 -12.83 130.27 25.50
CA GLY A 393 -13.64 131.45 25.16
C GLY A 393 -12.86 132.77 25.00
N ILE A 394 -13.53 133.84 24.57
CA ILE A 394 -12.93 135.19 24.40
C ILE A 394 -13.28 136.07 25.62
N PRO A 395 -12.31 136.75 26.27
CA PRO A 395 -12.61 137.66 27.38
C PRO A 395 -13.38 138.90 26.89
N GLU A 396 -14.53 139.21 27.50
CA GLU A 396 -15.30 140.43 27.18
C GLU A 396 -14.46 141.70 27.46
N GLY A 397 -14.32 142.55 26.45
CA GLY A 397 -13.69 143.87 26.54
C GLY A 397 -14.36 144.87 25.61
#